data_AF-A0AAV0HYE2-F1
#
_entry.id   AF-A0AAV0HYE2-F1
#
_cell.length_a   1.000
_cell.length_b   1.000
_cell.length_c   1.000
_cell.angle_alpha   90.00
_cell.angle_beta   90.00
_cell.angle_gamma   90.00
#
_symmetry.space_group_name_H-M   'P 1'
#
loop_
_entity.id
_entity.type
_entity.pdbx_description
1 polymer ?
#
loop_
_entity_poly.entity_id
_entity_poly.type
_entity_poly.pdbx_seq_one_letter_code
_entity_poly.pdbx_strand_id
1 'polypeptide(L)'
;MYRKDEKEECCYNYKKKQQQAAIASIFSYKHMKRVYPVGLYRSSSSSLSSLSSNSSSLSLTLSQNSNDDSSLTDHSTSSSSPLDHKVSLALRLIAPPRQRRREQNSPTVPPRPVGVHDHDHDHDQDGDGGGEPRRCNWITKNSDKAYVAFHDECWGVPVYEDNQLFELLSLCGMLMDYNWTEILKRKELIRKAFGGFDPNVVAKMDENQIMDIISDKALSLVECRVRCIVDNAKCILKIVREFGSLSGYMWAYMNHKPTVNKFRHPRNVPLRSPKAEAMSKDLLKRGFRFVGPVIVYSFMQAAGLTIDHLVDCFRYKECVAHAERPWRHM
;
A
#
# COMPACT_ATOMS: atom_id res chain seq x y z
N MET A 1 17.25 15.33 -46.43
CA MET A 1 17.60 15.50 -45.01
C MET A 1 16.50 15.01 -44.04
N TYR A 2 15.52 14.20 -44.48
CA TYR A 2 14.33 13.81 -43.68
C TYR A 2 14.19 12.30 -43.37
N ARG A 3 15.20 11.46 -43.66
CA ARG A 3 15.11 9.98 -43.52
C ARG A 3 15.86 9.38 -42.33
N LYS A 4 16.59 10.19 -41.54
CA LYS A 4 17.35 9.70 -40.38
C LYS A 4 16.54 9.76 -39.08
N ASP A 5 15.65 10.72 -38.94
CA ASP A 5 14.93 10.95 -37.68
C ASP A 5 13.85 9.90 -37.37
N GLU A 6 13.15 9.37 -38.39
CA GLU A 6 12.12 8.33 -38.20
C GLU A 6 12.68 6.98 -37.72
N LYS A 7 13.93 6.65 -38.08
CA LYS A 7 14.57 5.40 -37.65
C LYS A 7 15.03 5.46 -36.19
N GLU A 8 15.44 6.63 -35.72
CA GLU A 8 15.84 6.83 -34.32
C GLU A 8 14.62 6.84 -33.38
N GLU A 9 13.52 7.45 -33.81
CA GLU A 9 12.26 7.47 -33.06
C GLU A 9 11.62 6.07 -32.94
N CYS A 10 11.68 5.26 -33.99
CA CYS A 10 11.21 3.88 -33.96
C CYS A 10 12.05 3.00 -33.01
N CYS A 11 13.37 3.17 -33.00
CA CYS A 11 14.28 2.44 -32.11
C CYS A 11 14.12 2.85 -30.64
N TYR A 12 13.87 4.14 -30.38
CA TYR A 12 13.56 4.67 -29.05
C TYR A 12 12.25 4.10 -28.49
N ASN A 13 11.19 4.09 -29.31
CA ASN A 13 9.89 3.55 -28.93
C ASN A 13 9.92 2.02 -28.73
N TYR A 14 10.73 1.29 -29.51
CA TYR A 14 10.95 -0.14 -29.33
C TYR A 14 11.66 -0.47 -28.01
N LYS A 15 12.72 0.27 -27.67
CA LYS A 15 13.43 0.14 -26.38
C LYS A 15 12.52 0.47 -25.19
N LYS A 16 11.69 1.51 -25.30
CA LYS A 16 10.70 1.88 -24.26
C LYS A 16 9.64 0.79 -24.06
N LYS A 17 9.17 0.16 -25.15
CA LYS A 17 8.18 -0.93 -25.11
C LYS A 17 8.77 -2.21 -24.51
N GLN A 18 10.04 -2.53 -24.81
CA GLN A 18 10.75 -3.64 -24.16
C GLN A 18 11.00 -3.37 -22.66
N GLN A 19 11.32 -2.14 -22.28
CA GLN A 19 11.49 -1.77 -20.87
C GLN A 19 10.17 -1.84 -20.10
N GLN A 20 9.05 -1.42 -20.69
CA GLN A 20 7.72 -1.59 -20.10
C GLN A 20 7.28 -3.07 -20.01
N ALA A 21 7.60 -3.89 -21.01
CA ALA A 21 7.33 -5.33 -20.97
C ALA A 21 8.19 -6.06 -19.92
N ALA A 22 9.44 -5.66 -19.74
CA ALA A 22 10.32 -6.17 -18.68
C ALA A 22 9.79 -5.79 -17.29
N ILE A 23 9.35 -4.54 -17.09
CA ILE A 23 8.70 -4.09 -15.85
C ILE A 23 7.43 -4.89 -15.56
N ALA A 24 6.59 -5.16 -16.57
CA ALA A 24 5.36 -5.95 -16.42
C ALA A 24 5.63 -7.43 -16.07
N SER A 25 6.71 -8.03 -16.61
CA SER A 25 7.13 -9.40 -16.33
C SER A 25 7.70 -9.59 -14.91
N ILE A 26 8.37 -8.55 -14.38
CA ILE A 26 8.96 -8.54 -13.03
C ILE A 26 7.88 -8.57 -11.92
N PHE A 27 6.63 -8.16 -12.20
CA PHE A 27 5.49 -8.25 -11.27
C PHE A 27 4.81 -9.64 -11.27
N SER A 28 5.58 -10.71 -11.46
CA SER A 28 5.05 -12.08 -11.44
C SER A 28 4.70 -12.54 -10.01
N TYR A 29 3.57 -13.23 -9.88
CA TYR A 29 2.97 -13.78 -8.64
C TYR A 29 3.94 -14.51 -7.70
N LYS A 30 5.02 -15.11 -8.23
CA LYS A 30 6.03 -15.82 -7.43
C LYS A 30 6.82 -14.89 -6.51
N HIS A 31 7.05 -13.64 -6.92
CA HIS A 31 7.78 -12.66 -6.14
C HIS A 31 6.96 -12.16 -4.93
N MET A 32 5.64 -12.08 -5.08
CA MET A 32 4.74 -11.56 -4.05
C MET A 32 4.66 -12.44 -2.79
N LYS A 33 4.80 -13.77 -2.92
CA LYS A 33 4.87 -14.69 -1.77
C LYS A 33 6.13 -14.49 -0.91
N ARG A 34 7.19 -13.88 -1.48
CA ARG A 34 8.46 -13.62 -0.79
C ARG A 34 8.43 -12.33 0.02
N VAL A 35 7.64 -11.33 -0.41
CA VAL A 35 7.49 -10.03 0.25
C VAL A 35 6.43 -10.08 1.36
N TYR A 36 5.35 -10.83 1.15
CA TYR A 36 4.34 -11.13 2.17
C TYR A 36 4.06 -12.63 2.16
N PRO A 37 4.52 -13.42 3.15
CA PRO A 37 4.19 -14.83 3.26
C PRO A 37 2.74 -15.00 3.77
N VAL A 38 1.77 -14.41 3.08
CA VAL A 38 0.34 -14.68 3.31
C VAL A 38 -0.11 -15.60 2.19
N GLY A 39 -0.34 -16.86 2.55
CA GLY A 39 -0.88 -17.87 1.64
C GLY A 39 -2.27 -17.46 1.16
N LEU A 40 -2.39 -17.05 -0.10
CA LEU A 40 -3.67 -16.92 -0.76
C LEU A 40 -4.23 -18.34 -1.01
N TYR A 41 -5.16 -18.78 -0.16
CA TYR A 41 -6.06 -19.85 -0.54
C TYR A 41 -6.97 -19.33 -1.65
N ARG A 42 -6.78 -19.87 -2.85
CA ARG A 42 -7.64 -19.62 -4.00
C ARG A 42 -8.97 -20.33 -3.73
N SER A 43 -10.05 -19.58 -3.56
CA SER A 43 -11.39 -20.15 -3.67
C SER A 43 -11.56 -20.67 -5.10
N SER A 44 -11.67 -21.98 -5.22
CA SER A 44 -12.02 -22.68 -6.44
C SER A 44 -13.50 -22.44 -6.74
N SER A 45 -13.79 -21.79 -7.84
CA SER A 45 -15.09 -21.91 -8.52
C SER A 45 -14.92 -21.65 -10.01
N SER A 46 -14.83 -22.79 -10.70
CA SER A 46 -15.44 -23.12 -12.00
C SER A 46 -15.07 -22.34 -13.26
N SER A 47 -14.56 -23.14 -14.21
CA SER A 47 -14.91 -23.17 -15.65
C SER A 47 -14.61 -21.94 -16.52
N LEU A 48 -13.54 -22.03 -17.31
CA LEU A 48 -13.63 -22.39 -18.74
C LEU A 48 -12.23 -22.45 -19.36
N SER A 49 -11.97 -23.55 -20.06
CA SER A 49 -10.78 -23.78 -20.88
C SER A 49 -11.02 -23.35 -22.32
N SER A 50 -9.99 -22.73 -22.90
CA SER A 50 -9.57 -22.75 -24.31
C SER A 50 -10.54 -22.27 -25.40
N LEU A 51 -10.12 -21.22 -26.11
CA LEU A 51 -9.97 -21.25 -27.57
C LEU A 51 -8.94 -20.21 -28.01
N SER A 52 -8.23 -20.60 -29.07
CA SER A 52 -7.00 -20.04 -29.63
C SER A 52 -7.16 -18.76 -30.45
N SER A 53 -6.04 -18.01 -30.53
CA SER A 53 -5.52 -17.27 -31.69
C SER A 53 -6.49 -16.63 -32.69
N ASN A 54 -6.44 -15.30 -32.81
CA ASN A 54 -6.06 -14.63 -34.07
C ASN A 54 -5.87 -13.12 -33.90
N SER A 55 -4.76 -12.63 -34.45
CA SER A 55 -4.47 -11.22 -34.68
C SER A 55 -5.48 -10.60 -35.65
N SER A 56 -5.93 -9.38 -35.38
CA SER A 56 -6.32 -8.40 -36.40
C SER A 56 -6.38 -7.00 -35.80
N SER A 57 -5.58 -6.10 -36.37
CA SER A 57 -5.62 -4.66 -36.15
C SER A 57 -6.89 -4.11 -36.78
N LEU A 58 -7.59 -3.17 -36.12
CA LEU A 58 -8.23 -2.03 -36.79
C LEU A 58 -8.30 -0.85 -35.83
N SER A 59 -7.58 0.21 -36.20
CA SER A 59 -7.74 1.58 -35.73
C SER A 59 -9.02 2.18 -36.30
N LEU A 60 -9.77 2.96 -35.52
CA LEU A 60 -10.57 4.08 -36.04
C LEU A 60 -10.63 5.21 -35.01
N THR A 61 -9.91 6.28 -35.33
CA THR A 61 -10.14 7.66 -34.87
C THR A 61 -10.96 8.39 -35.91
N LEU A 62 -11.97 9.16 -35.48
CA LEU A 62 -12.48 10.46 -35.97
C LEU A 62 -13.92 10.59 -35.40
N SER A 63 -14.52 11.73 -35.04
CA SER A 63 -14.15 13.14 -34.92
C SER A 63 -15.46 13.95 -35.03
N GLN A 64 -15.50 15.11 -34.37
CA GLN A 64 -16.30 16.31 -34.68
C GLN A 64 -17.82 16.24 -34.41
N ASN A 65 -18.31 17.05 -33.47
CA ASN A 65 -18.84 18.44 -33.61
C ASN A 65 -20.38 18.32 -33.42
N SER A 66 -21.08 19.22 -32.75
CA SER A 66 -21.12 20.67 -32.94
C SER A 66 -21.81 21.38 -31.76
N ASN A 67 -21.52 22.68 -31.66
CA ASN A 67 -22.13 23.68 -30.80
C ASN A 67 -23.51 24.14 -31.29
N ASP A 68 -24.09 25.06 -30.51
CA ASP A 68 -25.07 26.13 -30.82
C ASP A 68 -26.41 25.95 -30.10
N ASP A 69 -27.10 26.96 -29.56
CA ASP A 69 -26.84 28.37 -29.26
C ASP A 69 -28.07 28.90 -28.44
N SER A 70 -27.89 30.06 -27.77
CA SER A 70 -28.79 31.14 -27.30
C SER A 70 -30.35 31.02 -27.36
N SER A 71 -31.24 31.75 -26.67
CA SER A 71 -31.26 32.80 -25.62
C SER A 71 -32.75 33.11 -25.23
N LEU A 72 -32.97 33.60 -23.99
CA LEU A 72 -33.98 34.59 -23.49
C LEU A 72 -35.50 34.47 -23.81
N THR A 73 -36.36 34.37 -22.77
CA THR A 73 -37.23 35.45 -22.20
C THR A 73 -38.33 34.93 -21.24
N ASP A 74 -38.40 35.57 -20.08
CA ASP A 74 -39.48 35.94 -19.13
C ASP A 74 -40.79 35.18 -18.83
N HIS A 75 -41.18 35.38 -17.55
CA HIS A 75 -42.49 35.39 -16.89
C HIS A 75 -43.06 34.14 -16.19
N SER A 76 -42.82 34.12 -14.88
CA SER A 76 -43.73 33.84 -13.76
C SER A 76 -45.13 33.24 -14.05
N THR A 77 -45.40 32.05 -13.51
CA THR A 77 -46.55 31.77 -12.61
C THR A 77 -46.47 30.35 -12.03
N SER A 78 -46.96 30.23 -10.80
CA SER A 78 -47.09 29.04 -9.98
C SER A 78 -47.75 27.83 -10.67
N SER A 79 -47.10 26.67 -10.61
CA SER A 79 -47.75 25.36 -10.76
C SER A 79 -46.76 24.24 -10.41
N SER A 80 -46.93 23.67 -9.21
CA SER A 80 -46.27 22.43 -8.79
C SER A 80 -46.74 21.25 -9.65
N SER A 81 -45.82 20.55 -10.29
CA SER A 81 -46.04 19.24 -10.93
C SER A 81 -44.73 18.43 -10.94
N PRO A 82 -44.73 17.13 -11.28
CA PRO A 82 -45.16 16.04 -10.42
C PRO A 82 -44.00 15.04 -10.28
N LEU A 83 -43.11 15.25 -9.30
CA LEU A 83 -41.98 14.35 -9.02
C LEU A 83 -41.85 13.93 -7.56
N ASP A 84 -42.68 14.46 -6.65
CA ASP A 84 -42.64 14.14 -5.21
C ASP A 84 -43.45 12.91 -4.79
N HIS A 85 -44.09 12.20 -5.73
CA HIS A 85 -44.90 11.01 -5.41
C HIS A 85 -44.19 9.65 -5.57
N LYS A 86 -42.86 9.61 -5.77
CA LYS A 86 -42.09 8.36 -5.89
C LYS A 86 -41.16 8.02 -4.73
N VAL A 87 -41.10 8.85 -3.69
CA VAL A 87 -40.25 8.59 -2.50
C VAL A 87 -41.05 8.02 -1.31
N SER A 88 -42.38 8.03 -1.33
CA SER A 88 -43.22 7.56 -0.20
C SER A 88 -43.64 6.07 -0.26
N LEU A 89 -43.28 5.32 -1.31
CA LEU A 89 -43.72 3.92 -1.47
C LEU A 89 -42.62 2.85 -1.31
N ALA A 90 -41.34 3.24 -1.18
CA ALA A 90 -40.22 2.28 -1.13
C ALA A 90 -39.70 1.97 0.30
N LEU A 91 -40.30 2.55 1.35
CA LEU A 91 -39.88 2.38 2.76
C LEU A 91 -40.84 1.51 3.61
N ARG A 92 -41.70 0.68 2.99
CA ARG A 92 -42.64 -0.20 3.70
C ARG A 92 -42.45 -1.70 3.49
N LEU A 93 -41.33 -2.16 2.91
CA LEU A 93 -41.16 -3.58 2.56
C LEU A 93 -39.96 -4.32 3.19
N ILE A 94 -39.29 -3.78 4.22
CA ILE A 94 -38.31 -4.58 4.98
C ILE A 94 -38.40 -4.25 6.48
N ALA A 95 -39.38 -4.83 7.15
CA ALA A 95 -39.43 -4.91 8.62
C ALA A 95 -39.98 -6.28 9.04
N PRO A 96 -39.25 -7.10 9.82
CA PRO A 96 -39.77 -8.36 10.35
C PRO A 96 -40.68 -8.10 11.57
N PRO A 97 -41.70 -8.96 11.82
CA PRO A 97 -42.70 -8.71 12.84
C PRO A 97 -42.18 -9.01 14.27
N ARG A 98 -42.46 -8.07 15.19
CA ARG A 98 -42.30 -8.23 16.64
C ARG A 98 -43.46 -9.07 17.19
N GLN A 99 -43.16 -10.24 17.75
CA GLN A 99 -44.13 -11.02 18.52
C GLN A 99 -44.13 -10.64 20.01
N ARG A 100 -45.29 -10.88 20.60
CA ARG A 100 -45.92 -10.24 21.76
C ARG A 100 -45.48 -10.91 23.07
N ARG A 101 -45.08 -10.11 24.05
CA ARG A 101 -44.80 -10.48 25.45
C ARG A 101 -46.09 -10.98 26.13
N ARG A 102 -46.04 -12.15 26.79
CA ARG A 102 -47.05 -12.61 27.76
C ARG A 102 -46.32 -13.11 29.01
N GLU A 103 -46.61 -12.48 30.15
CA GLU A 103 -46.13 -12.81 31.49
C GLU A 103 -47.06 -13.85 32.14
N GLN A 104 -46.52 -14.89 32.79
CA GLN A 104 -47.13 -15.62 33.91
C GLN A 104 -46.04 -16.17 34.87
N ASN A 105 -46.31 -16.10 36.18
CA ASN A 105 -45.43 -16.32 37.33
C ASN A 105 -45.32 -17.81 37.80
N SER A 106 -44.10 -18.23 38.19
CA SER A 106 -43.62 -19.00 39.39
C SER A 106 -44.26 -20.34 39.87
N PRO A 107 -43.63 -21.16 40.77
CA PRO A 107 -42.21 -21.30 41.22
C PRO A 107 -41.66 -22.78 41.28
N THR A 108 -40.42 -22.96 41.78
CA THR A 108 -39.84 -24.08 42.60
C THR A 108 -38.61 -24.84 42.03
N VAL A 109 -37.66 -25.17 42.93
CA VAL A 109 -36.21 -25.52 42.80
C VAL A 109 -35.97 -27.06 42.97
N PRO A 110 -34.72 -27.59 42.93
CA PRO A 110 -33.87 -28.06 41.82
C PRO A 110 -33.85 -29.62 41.65
N PRO A 111 -33.08 -30.20 40.70
CA PRO A 111 -31.75 -30.75 41.10
C PRO A 111 -30.67 -30.75 39.99
N ARG A 112 -29.40 -30.88 40.41
CA ARG A 112 -28.20 -31.30 39.62
C ARG A 112 -27.90 -32.79 39.94
N PRO A 113 -26.90 -33.47 39.34
CA PRO A 113 -26.23 -33.30 38.03
C PRO A 113 -25.94 -34.64 37.30
N VAL A 114 -25.89 -34.67 35.96
CA VAL A 114 -25.05 -35.55 35.08
C VAL A 114 -25.14 -34.90 33.68
N GLY A 115 -24.12 -34.51 32.92
CA GLY A 115 -22.76 -35.00 32.75
C GLY A 115 -22.62 -35.55 31.33
N VAL A 116 -22.48 -34.72 30.29
CA VAL A 116 -21.99 -35.13 28.95
C VAL A 116 -21.22 -33.96 28.31
N HIS A 117 -20.05 -34.31 27.80
CA HIS A 117 -18.98 -33.51 27.23
C HIS A 117 -19.38 -32.58 26.07
N ASP A 118 -19.01 -31.31 26.18
CA ASP A 118 -18.63 -30.49 25.03
C ASP A 118 -17.16 -30.06 25.22
N HIS A 119 -16.32 -30.46 24.26
CA HIS A 119 -14.92 -30.05 24.17
C HIS A 119 -14.86 -28.66 23.53
N ASP A 120 -15.14 -27.64 24.33
CA ASP A 120 -14.66 -26.29 24.05
C ASP A 120 -13.27 -26.15 24.69
N HIS A 121 -12.23 -26.13 23.86
CA HIS A 121 -10.91 -25.67 24.28
C HIS A 121 -10.90 -24.14 24.34
N ASP A 122 -11.61 -23.61 25.33
CA ASP A 122 -11.26 -22.31 25.91
C ASP A 122 -9.98 -22.52 26.73
N HIS A 123 -8.86 -22.13 26.14
CA HIS A 123 -7.65 -21.84 26.91
C HIS A 123 -7.77 -20.43 27.49
N ASP A 124 -8.62 -20.29 28.50
CA ASP A 124 -8.39 -19.30 29.55
C ASP A 124 -7.16 -19.77 30.35
N GLN A 125 -6.04 -19.10 30.12
CA GLN A 125 -4.92 -19.11 31.06
C GLN A 125 -4.78 -17.69 31.61
N ASP A 126 -5.47 -17.43 32.72
CA ASP A 126 -5.01 -16.49 33.72
C ASP A 126 -3.70 -17.04 34.31
N GLY A 127 -2.59 -16.62 33.72
CA GLY A 127 -1.23 -16.94 34.16
C GLY A 127 -0.41 -15.66 34.21
N ASP A 128 -0.15 -15.18 35.42
CA ASP A 128 0.93 -14.23 35.70
C ASP A 128 2.28 -14.91 35.40
N GLY A 129 2.78 -14.70 34.19
CA GLY A 129 4.04 -15.24 33.68
C GLY A 129 4.38 -14.55 32.37
N GLY A 130 5.58 -13.97 32.26
CA GLY A 130 6.01 -13.10 31.16
C GLY A 130 5.81 -13.69 29.75
N GLY A 131 4.59 -13.55 29.22
CA GLY A 131 4.19 -14.01 27.91
C GLY A 131 4.72 -13.09 26.82
N GLU A 132 5.26 -13.67 25.75
CA GLU A 132 5.71 -12.89 24.60
C GLU A 132 4.55 -12.04 24.05
N PRO A 133 4.81 -10.77 23.71
CA PRO A 133 3.77 -9.89 23.21
C PRO A 133 3.19 -10.43 21.91
N ARG A 134 1.86 -10.35 21.77
CA ARG A 134 1.18 -10.77 20.54
C ARG A 134 1.55 -9.83 19.38
N ARG A 135 2.18 -10.37 18.33
CA ARG A 135 2.60 -9.63 17.13
C ARG A 135 1.69 -9.92 15.94
N CYS A 136 1.81 -9.10 14.89
CA CYS A 136 1.14 -9.39 13.62
C CYS A 136 1.60 -10.73 13.03
N ASN A 137 0.72 -11.41 12.28
CA ASN A 137 0.97 -12.78 11.77
C ASN A 137 2.19 -12.93 10.84
N TRP A 138 2.71 -11.85 10.26
CA TRP A 138 3.94 -11.91 9.46
C TRP A 138 5.21 -11.96 10.32
N ILE A 139 5.10 -11.79 11.63
CA ILE A 139 6.13 -12.13 12.60
C ILE A 139 5.78 -13.47 13.22
N THR A 140 6.62 -14.47 12.95
CA THR A 140 6.46 -15.84 13.42
C THR A 140 7.51 -16.13 14.49
N LYS A 141 7.35 -17.22 15.25
CA LYS A 141 8.34 -17.68 16.24
C LYS A 141 9.74 -17.91 15.64
N ASN A 142 9.81 -18.18 14.34
CA ASN A 142 11.06 -18.44 13.62
C ASN A 142 11.55 -17.20 12.85
N SER A 143 10.90 -16.05 13.01
CA SER A 143 11.33 -14.82 12.36
C SER A 143 12.67 -14.36 12.93
N ASP A 144 13.52 -13.86 12.04
CA ASP A 144 14.83 -13.34 12.43
C ASP A 144 14.68 -12.12 13.35
N LYS A 145 15.59 -11.99 14.33
CA LYS A 145 15.58 -10.90 15.32
C LYS A 145 15.56 -9.52 14.67
N ALA A 146 16.26 -9.33 13.55
CA ALA A 146 16.26 -8.05 12.85
C ALA A 146 14.87 -7.68 12.31
N TYR A 147 14.09 -8.66 11.86
CA TYR A 147 12.73 -8.42 11.36
C TYR A 147 11.73 -8.21 12.50
N VAL A 148 11.90 -8.94 13.61
CA VAL A 148 11.13 -8.71 14.85
C VAL A 148 11.35 -7.29 15.38
N ALA A 149 12.60 -6.85 15.51
CA ALA A 149 12.93 -5.50 15.97
C ALA A 149 12.35 -4.42 15.05
N PHE A 150 12.45 -4.62 13.73
CA PHE A 150 11.85 -3.69 12.78
C PHE A 150 10.32 -3.58 12.94
N HIS A 151 9.62 -4.69 13.14
CA HIS A 151 8.18 -4.67 13.42
C HIS A 151 7.86 -3.96 14.75
N ASP A 152 8.63 -4.26 15.78
CA ASP A 152 8.37 -3.80 17.15
C ASP A 152 8.74 -2.33 17.35
N GLU A 153 9.73 -1.80 16.63
CA GLU A 153 10.29 -0.47 16.93
C GLU A 153 10.07 0.55 15.81
N CYS A 154 9.91 0.11 14.56
CA CYS A 154 9.92 1.00 13.40
C CYS A 154 8.63 0.94 12.58
N TRP A 155 8.15 -0.27 12.28
CA TRP A 155 7.08 -0.46 11.30
C TRP A 155 5.75 0.11 11.81
N GLY A 156 5.13 0.97 11.00
CA GLY A 156 3.88 1.65 11.35
C GLY A 156 4.07 2.84 12.29
N VAL A 157 5.30 3.20 12.68
CA VAL A 157 5.56 4.43 13.45
C VAL A 157 5.67 5.59 12.46
N PRO A 158 4.92 6.70 12.62
CA PRO A 158 4.98 7.84 11.71
C PRO A 158 6.39 8.46 11.61
N VAL A 159 6.90 8.55 10.38
CA VAL A 159 8.21 9.15 10.07
C VAL A 159 8.01 10.49 9.36
N TYR A 160 8.76 11.52 9.80
CA TYR A 160 8.65 12.88 9.27
C TYR A 160 9.95 13.41 8.66
N GLU A 161 11.09 12.78 8.94
CA GLU A 161 12.40 13.22 8.44
C GLU A 161 12.65 12.78 6.99
N ASP A 162 13.06 13.72 6.13
CA ASP A 162 13.22 13.48 4.69
C ASP A 162 14.22 12.36 4.37
N ASN A 163 15.35 12.32 5.07
CA ASN A 163 16.38 11.30 4.87
C ASN A 163 15.86 9.91 5.26
N GLN A 164 15.10 9.80 6.35
CA GLN A 164 14.52 8.53 6.79
C GLN A 164 13.42 8.07 5.84
N LEU A 165 12.60 8.98 5.32
CA LEU A 165 11.60 8.66 4.30
C LEU A 165 12.26 8.20 2.99
N PHE A 166 13.35 8.85 2.58
CA PHE A 166 14.10 8.45 1.40
C PHE A 166 14.75 7.07 1.59
N GLU A 167 15.36 6.82 2.75
CA GLU A 167 15.88 5.50 3.12
C GLU A 167 14.78 4.44 3.04
N LEU A 168 13.66 4.63 3.74
CA LEU A 168 12.56 3.64 3.77
C LEU A 168 11.99 3.38 2.37
N LEU A 169 11.80 4.41 1.55
CA LEU A 169 11.33 4.24 0.17
C LEU A 169 12.33 3.42 -0.65
N SER A 170 13.62 3.66 -0.48
CA SER A 170 14.69 2.92 -1.15
C SER A 170 14.74 1.46 -0.71
N LEU A 171 14.64 1.19 0.60
CA LEU A 171 14.60 -0.16 1.17
C LEU A 171 13.34 -0.91 0.71
N CYS A 172 12.18 -0.26 0.68
CA CYS A 172 10.97 -0.86 0.11
C CYS A 172 11.14 -1.21 -1.37
N GLY A 173 11.85 -0.38 -2.15
CA GLY A 173 12.19 -0.70 -3.54
C GLY A 173 12.99 -2.01 -3.66
N MET A 174 13.90 -2.28 -2.72
CA MET A 174 14.72 -3.50 -2.67
C MET A 174 13.91 -4.77 -2.35
N LEU A 175 12.64 -4.65 -1.95
CA LEU A 175 11.75 -5.81 -1.79
C LEU A 175 11.54 -6.57 -3.10
N MET A 176 11.88 -5.97 -4.25
CA MET A 176 11.92 -6.63 -5.56
C MET A 176 13.06 -7.65 -5.69
N ASP A 177 14.08 -7.53 -4.86
CA ASP A 177 15.33 -8.28 -4.96
C ASP A 177 15.50 -9.21 -3.74
N TYR A 178 15.05 -8.77 -2.56
CA TYR A 178 15.28 -9.41 -1.27
C TYR A 178 14.02 -9.40 -0.40
N ASN A 179 13.98 -10.23 0.66
CA ASN A 179 12.97 -10.09 1.72
C ASN A 179 13.41 -9.07 2.79
N TRP A 180 12.49 -8.68 3.69
CA TRP A 180 12.79 -7.73 4.76
C TRP A 180 13.96 -8.14 5.63
N THR A 181 14.07 -9.41 6.04
CA THR A 181 15.20 -9.89 6.85
C THR A 181 16.55 -9.62 6.17
N GLU A 182 16.66 -9.97 4.89
CA GLU A 182 17.88 -9.77 4.08
C GLU A 182 18.23 -8.28 3.93
N ILE A 183 17.23 -7.41 3.82
CA ILE A 183 17.42 -5.95 3.72
C ILE A 183 17.85 -5.38 5.07
N LEU A 184 17.14 -5.73 6.15
CA LEU A 184 17.35 -5.19 7.49
C LEU A 184 18.72 -5.56 8.06
N LYS A 185 19.22 -6.77 7.79
CA LYS A 185 20.59 -7.18 8.17
C LYS A 185 21.69 -6.33 7.53
N ARG A 186 21.42 -5.73 6.38
CA ARG A 186 22.35 -4.87 5.64
C ARG A 186 22.01 -3.38 5.76
N LYS A 187 20.96 -3.02 6.52
CA LYS A 187 20.42 -1.65 6.58
C LYS A 187 21.49 -0.60 6.91
N GLU A 188 22.31 -0.86 7.93
CA GLU A 188 23.38 0.07 8.33
C GLU A 188 24.46 0.23 7.26
N LEU A 189 24.86 -0.87 6.61
CA LEU A 189 25.83 -0.84 5.51
C LEU A 189 25.26 -0.05 4.33
N ILE A 190 24.01 -0.31 3.97
CA ILE A 190 23.30 0.41 2.90
C ILE A 190 23.20 1.90 3.24
N ARG A 191 22.82 2.26 4.46
CA ARG A 191 22.76 3.66 4.90
C ARG A 191 24.11 4.35 4.77
N LYS A 192 25.19 3.71 5.22
CA LYS A 192 26.54 4.26 5.09
C LYS A 192 26.93 4.44 3.62
N ALA A 193 26.65 3.44 2.78
CA ALA A 193 26.95 3.48 1.35
C ALA A 193 26.26 4.65 0.64
N PHE A 194 25.03 4.97 1.02
CA PHE A 194 24.26 6.10 0.49
C PHE A 194 24.35 7.37 1.34
N GLY A 195 25.43 7.55 2.12
CA GLY A 195 25.69 8.82 2.82
C GLY A 195 24.57 9.26 3.77
N GLY A 196 23.96 8.32 4.50
CA GLY A 196 22.85 8.62 5.40
C GLY A 196 21.52 8.89 4.69
N PHE A 197 21.44 8.60 3.38
CA PHE A 197 20.31 8.97 2.53
C PHE A 197 20.00 10.47 2.56
N ASP A 198 21.03 11.34 2.63
CA ASP A 198 20.85 12.75 2.31
C ASP A 198 20.66 12.90 0.78
N PRO A 199 19.50 13.38 0.30
CA PRO A 199 19.26 13.55 -1.13
C PRO A 199 20.31 14.42 -1.83
N ASN A 200 20.89 15.40 -1.13
CA ASN A 200 21.92 16.29 -1.70
C ASN A 200 23.25 15.58 -1.92
N VAL A 201 23.59 14.63 -1.05
CA VAL A 201 24.79 13.79 -1.17
C VAL A 201 24.58 12.75 -2.25
N VAL A 202 23.47 11.99 -2.15
CA VAL A 202 23.20 10.86 -3.05
C VAL A 202 22.98 11.32 -4.49
N ALA A 203 22.32 12.45 -4.72
CA ALA A 203 22.09 12.97 -6.08
C ALA A 203 23.37 13.39 -6.82
N LYS A 204 24.46 13.65 -6.07
CA LYS A 204 25.76 14.09 -6.60
C LYS A 204 26.77 12.95 -6.75
N MET A 205 26.39 11.71 -6.42
CA MET A 205 27.28 10.57 -6.56
C MET A 205 27.76 10.44 -8.00
N ASP A 206 29.08 10.34 -8.16
CA ASP A 206 29.72 10.14 -9.45
C ASP A 206 29.76 8.65 -9.83
N GLU A 207 30.23 8.37 -11.04
CA GLU A 207 30.28 7.00 -11.56
C GLU A 207 31.24 6.10 -10.75
N ASN A 208 32.33 6.64 -10.20
CA ASN A 208 33.26 5.85 -9.40
C ASN A 208 32.60 5.41 -8.09
N GLN A 209 31.94 6.33 -7.39
CA GLN A 209 31.20 6.04 -6.16
C GLN A 209 30.07 5.02 -6.41
N ILE A 210 29.37 5.14 -7.54
CA ILE A 210 28.34 4.17 -7.93
C ILE A 210 28.96 2.79 -8.15
N MET A 211 30.08 2.70 -8.86
CA MET A 211 30.77 1.44 -9.13
C MET A 211 31.36 0.79 -7.88
N ASP A 212 31.82 1.59 -6.92
CA ASP A 212 32.28 1.11 -5.61
C ASP A 212 31.14 0.41 -4.85
N ILE A 213 29.95 1.04 -4.80
CA ILE A 213 28.75 0.46 -4.17
C ILE A 213 28.32 -0.83 -4.87
N ILE A 214 28.37 -0.86 -6.21
CA ILE A 214 28.00 -2.05 -7.00
C ILE A 214 28.97 -3.20 -6.74
N SER A 215 30.26 -2.90 -6.58
CA SER A 215 31.32 -3.91 -6.41
C SER A 215 31.38 -4.46 -4.97
N ASP A 216 30.74 -3.79 -4.01
CA ASP A 216 30.72 -4.23 -2.62
C ASP A 216 29.83 -5.47 -2.40
N LYS A 217 30.49 -6.61 -2.19
CA LYS A 217 29.84 -7.90 -1.92
C LYS A 217 29.05 -7.93 -0.61
N ALA A 218 29.40 -7.10 0.38
CA ALA A 218 28.67 -7.02 1.65
C ALA A 218 27.31 -6.34 1.47
N LEU A 219 27.24 -5.35 0.56
CA LEU A 219 25.98 -4.74 0.15
C LEU A 219 25.19 -5.70 -0.74
N SER A 220 25.85 -6.37 -1.70
CA SER A 220 25.22 -7.26 -2.68
C SER A 220 23.95 -6.60 -3.26
N LEU A 221 24.10 -5.41 -3.84
CA LEU A 221 23.02 -4.70 -4.52
C LEU A 221 23.15 -4.88 -6.02
N VAL A 222 22.02 -5.06 -6.72
CA VAL A 222 22.00 -5.07 -8.19
C VAL A 222 22.26 -3.66 -8.74
N GLU A 223 23.02 -3.53 -9.81
CA GLU A 223 23.40 -2.23 -10.39
C GLU A 223 22.19 -1.32 -10.66
N CYS A 224 21.11 -1.88 -11.21
CA CYS A 224 19.91 -1.11 -11.50
C CYS A 224 19.27 -0.48 -10.25
N ARG A 225 19.48 -1.09 -9.07
CA ARG A 225 19.03 -0.57 -7.77
C ARG A 225 19.86 0.61 -7.32
N VAL A 226 21.19 0.50 -7.41
CA VAL A 226 22.12 1.57 -7.01
C VAL A 226 21.84 2.82 -7.84
N ARG A 227 21.80 2.66 -9.17
CA ARG A 227 21.50 3.78 -10.10
C ARG A 227 20.12 4.37 -9.86
N CYS A 228 19.11 3.53 -9.60
CA CYS A 228 17.77 4.00 -9.25
C CYS A 228 17.76 4.89 -8.00
N ILE A 229 18.50 4.54 -6.94
CA ILE A 229 18.53 5.32 -5.70
C ILE A 229 19.13 6.70 -5.99
N VAL A 230 20.19 6.77 -6.79
CA VAL A 230 20.79 8.04 -7.25
C VAL A 230 19.81 8.87 -8.08
N ASP A 231 19.11 8.26 -9.03
CA ASP A 231 18.09 8.94 -9.85
C ASP A 231 16.92 9.46 -9.00
N ASN A 232 16.47 8.66 -8.02
CA ASN A 232 15.40 9.04 -7.10
C ASN A 232 15.83 10.21 -6.22
N ALA A 233 17.09 10.26 -5.74
CA ALA A 233 17.62 11.41 -5.01
C ALA A 233 17.53 12.71 -5.83
N LYS A 234 17.87 12.66 -7.12
CA LYS A 234 17.72 13.82 -8.03
C LYS A 234 16.26 14.24 -8.16
N CYS A 235 15.32 13.30 -8.15
CA CYS A 235 13.89 13.59 -8.17
C CYS A 235 13.40 14.20 -6.85
N ILE A 236 13.93 13.74 -5.72
CA ILE A 236 13.65 14.33 -4.40
C ILE A 236 14.10 15.80 -4.36
N LEU A 237 15.28 16.13 -4.89
CA LEU A 237 15.71 17.55 -4.97
C LEU A 237 14.78 18.43 -5.81
N LYS A 238 14.01 17.87 -6.75
CA LYS A 238 12.95 18.60 -7.47
C LYS A 238 11.72 18.78 -6.59
N ILE A 239 11.31 17.73 -5.88
CA ILE A 239 10.20 17.79 -4.91
C ILE A 239 10.48 18.82 -3.82
N VAL A 240 11.69 18.83 -3.24
CA VAL A 240 12.08 19.80 -2.21
C VAL A 240 11.95 21.25 -2.71
N ARG A 241 12.26 21.50 -4.00
CA ARG A 241 12.09 22.84 -4.60
C ARG A 241 10.63 23.25 -4.79
N GLU A 242 9.73 22.29 -5.04
CA GLU A 242 8.31 22.56 -5.33
C GLU A 242 7.43 22.53 -4.07
N PHE A 243 7.72 21.63 -3.12
CA PHE A 243 6.91 21.35 -1.93
C PHE A 243 7.63 21.64 -0.62
N GLY A 244 8.87 22.12 -0.67
CA GLY A 244 9.72 22.41 0.49
C GLY A 244 10.39 21.20 1.13
N SER A 245 9.77 20.01 1.13
CA SER A 245 10.33 18.78 1.70
C SER A 245 9.70 17.52 1.09
N LEU A 246 10.42 16.39 1.14
CA LEU A 246 9.87 15.08 0.78
C LEU A 246 8.73 14.69 1.71
N SER A 247 8.89 14.95 3.01
CA SER A 247 7.88 14.75 4.04
C SER A 247 6.62 15.54 3.77
N GLY A 248 6.73 16.85 3.49
CA GLY A 248 5.61 17.69 3.08
C GLY A 248 4.83 17.10 1.91
N TYR A 249 5.55 16.70 0.87
CA TYR A 249 4.98 16.07 -0.31
C TYR A 249 4.26 14.74 0.01
N MET A 250 4.90 13.81 0.72
CA MET A 250 4.33 12.50 1.02
C MET A 250 3.10 12.60 1.95
N TRP A 251 3.19 13.43 3.00
CA TRP A 251 2.11 13.62 3.96
C TRP A 251 0.94 14.41 3.39
N ALA A 252 1.13 15.23 2.35
CA ALA A 252 0.03 15.91 1.66
C ALA A 252 -0.99 14.91 1.07
N TYR A 253 -0.55 13.77 0.53
CA TYR A 253 -1.45 12.69 0.07
C TYR A 253 -2.28 12.07 1.20
N MET A 254 -1.82 12.25 2.43
CA MET A 254 -2.48 11.73 3.63
C MET A 254 -3.31 12.80 4.34
N ASN A 255 -3.47 13.99 3.76
CA ASN A 255 -4.02 15.16 4.45
C ASN A 255 -3.34 15.39 5.81
N HIS A 256 -2.03 15.16 5.86
CA HIS A 256 -1.19 15.29 7.06
C HIS A 256 -1.64 14.45 8.26
N LYS A 257 -2.40 13.38 8.04
CA LYS A 257 -2.83 12.46 9.10
C LYS A 257 -2.68 11.00 8.66
N PRO A 258 -2.07 10.12 9.47
CA PRO A 258 -2.01 8.71 9.14
C PRO A 258 -3.41 8.11 8.96
N THR A 259 -3.51 7.14 8.08
CA THR A 259 -4.74 6.35 7.94
C THR A 259 -4.68 5.17 8.92
N VAL A 260 -5.58 5.15 9.90
CA VAL A 260 -5.66 4.06 10.90
C VAL A 260 -6.64 3.01 10.41
N ASN A 261 -6.12 1.83 10.06
CA ASN A 261 -6.95 0.68 9.71
C ASN A 261 -7.22 -0.19 10.93
N LYS A 262 -8.27 -1.02 10.87
CA LYS A 262 -8.70 -1.89 11.99
C LYS A 262 -8.74 -3.35 11.56
N PHE A 263 -7.71 -3.82 10.88
CA PHE A 263 -7.66 -5.19 10.37
C PHE A 263 -7.57 -6.19 11.51
N ARG A 264 -8.49 -7.16 11.54
CA ARG A 264 -8.47 -8.30 12.48
C ARG A 264 -7.71 -9.51 11.94
N HIS A 265 -7.56 -9.60 10.62
CA HIS A 265 -6.99 -10.76 9.96
C HIS A 265 -5.98 -10.31 8.90
N PRO A 266 -4.83 -10.99 8.76
CA PRO A 266 -3.79 -10.62 7.81
C PRO A 266 -4.28 -10.61 6.35
N ARG A 267 -5.19 -11.53 6.00
CA ARG A 267 -5.79 -11.60 4.65
C ARG A 267 -6.60 -10.35 4.26
N ASN A 268 -6.99 -9.52 5.22
CA ASN A 268 -7.73 -8.29 4.97
C ASN A 268 -6.80 -7.10 4.72
N VAL A 269 -5.51 -7.22 5.03
CA VAL A 269 -4.51 -6.18 4.74
C VAL A 269 -4.25 -6.20 3.23
N PRO A 270 -4.59 -5.13 2.50
CA PRO A 270 -4.45 -5.14 1.05
C PRO A 270 -2.99 -5.00 0.64
N LEU A 271 -2.67 -5.36 -0.60
CA LEU A 271 -1.32 -5.17 -1.17
C LEU A 271 -1.13 -3.77 -1.79
N ARG A 272 -2.21 -3.02 -1.97
CA ARG A 272 -2.26 -1.67 -2.55
C ARG A 272 -3.48 -0.92 -2.02
N SER A 273 -3.47 0.40 -2.08
CA SER A 273 -4.61 1.24 -1.74
C SER A 273 -4.79 2.37 -2.77
N PRO A 274 -5.98 2.99 -2.87
CA PRO A 274 -6.18 4.13 -3.77
C PRO A 274 -5.19 5.28 -3.54
N LYS A 275 -4.83 5.55 -2.28
CA LYS A 275 -3.82 6.56 -1.94
C LYS A 275 -2.42 6.16 -2.42
N ALA A 276 -2.04 4.89 -2.25
CA ALA A 276 -0.76 4.39 -2.76
C ALA A 276 -0.69 4.41 -4.28
N GLU A 277 -1.78 4.11 -4.97
CA GLU A 277 -1.87 4.18 -6.43
C GLU A 277 -1.72 5.61 -6.94
N ALA A 278 -2.40 6.58 -6.29
CA ALA A 278 -2.27 7.99 -6.62
C ALA A 278 -0.84 8.51 -6.41
N MET A 279 -0.24 8.22 -5.25
CA MET A 279 1.13 8.61 -4.92
C MET A 279 2.15 7.94 -5.86
N SER A 280 2.00 6.64 -6.15
CA SER A 280 2.85 5.91 -7.09
C SER A 280 2.81 6.51 -8.49
N LYS A 281 1.60 6.82 -9.00
CA LYS A 281 1.43 7.43 -10.32
C LYS A 281 2.15 8.78 -10.42
N ASP A 282 2.06 9.61 -9.38
CA ASP A 282 2.73 10.91 -9.39
C ASP A 282 4.25 10.80 -9.24
N LEU A 283 4.74 9.91 -8.36
CA LEU A 283 6.17 9.62 -8.24
C LEU A 283 6.76 9.15 -9.58
N LEU A 284 6.08 8.23 -10.27
CA LEU A 284 6.49 7.77 -11.60
C LEU A 284 6.50 8.93 -12.62
N LYS A 285 5.48 9.80 -12.61
CA LYS A 285 5.41 10.99 -13.47
C LYS A 285 6.58 11.95 -13.21
N ARG A 286 7.05 12.04 -11.96
CA ARG A 286 8.20 12.87 -11.54
C ARG A 286 9.56 12.24 -11.86
N GLY A 287 9.58 11.02 -12.39
CA GLY A 287 10.78 10.31 -12.81
C GLY A 287 11.36 9.35 -11.78
N PHE A 288 10.67 9.13 -10.65
CA PHE A 288 11.09 8.08 -9.72
C PHE A 288 11.00 6.71 -10.38
N ARG A 289 11.91 5.83 -9.99
CA ARG A 289 11.99 4.45 -10.46
C ARG A 289 11.72 3.49 -9.31
N PHE A 290 11.18 2.31 -9.64
CA PHE A 290 10.84 1.25 -8.68
C PHE A 290 9.87 1.66 -7.57
N VAL A 291 8.95 2.56 -7.88
CA VAL A 291 7.91 3.08 -6.97
C VAL A 291 6.52 2.64 -7.41
N GLY A 292 6.34 1.35 -7.75
CA GLY A 292 5.03 0.81 -8.12
C GLY A 292 4.03 0.82 -6.95
N PRO A 293 2.70 0.72 -7.18
CA PRO A 293 1.70 0.88 -6.13
C PRO A 293 1.86 -0.05 -4.93
N VAL A 294 2.33 -1.29 -5.15
CA VAL A 294 2.61 -2.25 -4.07
C VAL A 294 3.79 -1.78 -3.22
N ILE A 295 4.87 -1.33 -3.85
CA ILE A 295 6.06 -0.80 -3.15
C ILE A 295 5.71 0.46 -2.37
N VAL A 296 4.95 1.37 -2.97
CA VAL A 296 4.50 2.59 -2.30
C VAL A 296 3.59 2.26 -1.12
N TYR A 297 2.71 1.25 -1.24
CA TYR A 297 1.90 0.84 -0.10
C TYR A 297 2.75 0.20 1.01
N SER A 298 3.72 -0.65 0.69
CA SER A 298 4.69 -1.18 1.66
C SER A 298 5.48 -0.06 2.35
N PHE A 299 5.87 0.98 1.61
CA PHE A 299 6.50 2.18 2.16
C PHE A 299 5.56 2.94 3.10
N MET A 300 4.30 3.16 2.70
CA MET A 300 3.31 3.84 3.53
C MET A 300 3.10 3.08 4.85
N GLN A 301 3.09 1.76 4.81
CA GLN A 301 3.00 0.90 6.01
C GLN A 301 4.27 1.05 6.88
N ALA A 302 5.45 0.92 6.28
CA ALA A 302 6.71 1.00 7.00
C ALA A 302 6.95 2.37 7.65
N ALA A 303 6.62 3.46 6.96
CA ALA A 303 6.81 4.84 7.41
C ALA A 303 5.64 5.40 8.26
N GLY A 304 4.65 4.56 8.60
CA GLY A 304 3.52 4.95 9.44
C GLY A 304 2.56 5.96 8.82
N LEU A 305 2.56 6.10 7.49
CA LEU A 305 1.50 6.83 6.77
C LEU A 305 0.17 6.05 6.89
N THR A 306 0.24 4.73 7.00
CA THR A 306 -0.90 3.87 7.30
C THR A 306 -0.55 2.92 8.45
N ILE A 307 -1.47 2.83 9.42
CA ILE A 307 -1.33 1.97 10.59
C ILE A 307 -2.06 0.66 10.28
N ASP A 308 -1.28 -0.33 9.84
CA ASP A 308 -1.78 -1.62 9.37
C ASP A 308 -1.46 -2.77 10.33
N HIS A 309 -0.94 -2.45 11.53
CA HIS A 309 -0.86 -3.42 12.61
C HIS A 309 -2.24 -4.05 12.82
N LEU A 310 -2.29 -5.36 13.01
CA LEU A 310 -3.55 -6.02 13.35
C LEU A 310 -4.02 -5.53 14.72
N VAL A 311 -5.33 -5.45 14.93
CA VAL A 311 -5.89 -4.85 16.17
C VAL A 311 -5.50 -5.59 17.45
N ASP A 312 -5.06 -6.85 17.32
CA ASP A 312 -4.59 -7.72 18.40
C ASP A 312 -3.06 -7.68 18.58
N CYS A 313 -2.33 -6.98 17.72
CA CYS A 313 -0.90 -6.72 17.87
C CYS A 313 -0.65 -5.73 19.02
N PHE A 314 0.35 -6.01 19.86
CA PHE A 314 0.70 -5.13 20.98
C PHE A 314 1.08 -3.71 20.54
N ARG A 315 1.66 -3.55 19.34
CA ARG A 315 2.02 -2.26 18.74
C ARG A 315 0.83 -1.45 18.24
N TYR A 316 -0.33 -2.07 18.03
CA TYR A 316 -1.47 -1.39 17.39
C TYR A 316 -1.89 -0.13 18.14
N LYS A 317 -2.16 -0.24 19.44
CA LYS A 317 -2.61 0.90 20.27
C LYS A 317 -1.55 2.01 20.31
N GLU A 318 -0.27 1.64 20.42
CA GLU A 318 0.83 2.60 20.49
C GLU A 318 0.99 3.35 19.16
N CYS A 319 1.01 2.65 18.02
CA CYS A 319 1.10 3.29 16.71
C CYS A 319 -0.13 4.16 16.40
N VAL A 320 -1.32 3.78 16.86
CA VAL A 320 -2.51 4.65 16.79
C VAL A 320 -2.33 5.92 17.62
N ALA A 321 -1.82 5.81 18.85
CA ALA A 321 -1.55 6.97 19.69
C ALA A 321 -0.51 7.90 19.07
N HIS A 322 0.52 7.38 18.39
CA HIS A 322 1.44 8.18 17.60
C HIS A 322 0.75 8.88 16.42
N ALA A 323 -0.19 8.19 15.76
CA ALA A 323 -0.91 8.74 14.61
C ALA A 323 -1.92 9.85 14.95
N GLU A 324 -2.34 9.93 16.21
CA GLU A 324 -3.22 11.00 16.69
C GLU A 324 -2.46 12.29 17.03
N ARG A 325 -1.12 12.24 17.12
CA ARG A 325 -0.30 13.43 17.35
C ARG A 325 -0.36 14.37 16.13
N PRO A 326 -0.35 15.69 16.33
CA PRO A 326 -0.34 16.63 15.22
C PRO A 326 0.92 16.48 14.36
N TRP A 327 0.73 16.66 13.05
CA TRP A 327 1.81 16.65 12.08
C TRP A 327 2.83 17.76 12.41
N ARG A 328 4.10 17.36 12.66
CA ARG A 328 5.26 18.20 13.06
C ARG A 328 5.42 18.57 14.56
N HIS A 329 4.82 17.82 15.49
CA HIS A 329 5.19 17.90 16.92
C HIS A 329 6.05 16.72 17.41
N MET A 330 7.06 16.31 16.62
CA MET A 330 8.19 15.51 17.10
C MET A 330 9.47 15.99 16.43
#